data_AF-A0AAU4VG24-F1
#
_entry.id   AF-A0AAU4VG24-F1
#
_cell.length_a   1.000
_cell.length_b   1.000
_cell.length_c   1.000
_cell.angle_alpha   90.00
_cell.angle_beta   90.00
_cell.angle_gamma   90.00
#
_symmetry.space_group_name_H-M   'P 1'
#
loop_
_entity.id
_entity.type
_entity.pdbx_description
1 polymer ?
#
loop_
_entity_poly.entity_id
_entity_poly.type
_entity_poly.pdbx_seq_one_letter_code
_entity_poly.pdbx_strand_id
1 'polypeptide(L)'
;MRLALQEAARAVPAGDVPVGAVVLGPDGRILATGYNEREATGDPTAHAEVVALRRAAAELGEWRLPGCTLVVTLEPCVMCAGALVQSRVARVVYGADDEKAGAAGSLWDLVRDRRLNHRPEVVRGVLADACARQLTDFFRDL
;
A
#
# COMPACT_ATOMS: atom_id res chain seq x y z
N MET A 1 -6.37 4.28 7.74
CA MET A 1 -4.96 4.35 8.20
C MET A 1 -4.70 3.60 9.50
N ARG A 2 -5.44 3.85 10.59
CA ARG A 2 -5.21 3.11 11.87
C ARG A 2 -5.25 1.58 11.71
N LEU A 3 -6.21 1.06 10.93
CA LEU A 3 -6.24 -0.36 10.60
C LEU A 3 -5.02 -0.82 9.78
N ALA A 4 -4.53 0.00 8.85
CA ALA A 4 -3.33 -0.31 8.09
C ALA A 4 -2.07 -0.39 9.00
N LEU A 5 -1.97 0.46 10.03
CA LEU A 5 -0.92 0.36 11.06
C LEU A 5 -1.02 -0.94 11.88
N GLN A 6 -2.24 -1.36 12.21
CA GLN A 6 -2.47 -2.64 12.89
C GLN A 6 -2.02 -3.82 12.01
N GLU A 7 -2.34 -3.78 10.72
CA GLU A 7 -1.88 -4.80 9.77
C GLU A 7 -0.35 -4.76 9.59
N ALA A 8 0.25 -3.58 9.51
CA ALA A 8 1.70 -3.40 9.42
C ALA A 8 2.45 -4.09 10.57
N ALA A 9 1.87 -4.08 11.79
CA ALA A 9 2.49 -4.72 12.96
C ALA A 9 2.57 -6.25 12.83
N ARG A 10 1.78 -6.86 11.93
CA ARG A 10 1.78 -8.31 11.68
C ARG A 10 2.98 -8.78 10.85
N ALA A 11 3.69 -7.87 10.19
CA ALA A 11 4.92 -8.17 9.45
C ALA A 11 6.13 -8.44 10.38
N VAL A 12 6.14 -7.78 11.55
CA VAL A 12 7.29 -7.75 12.47
C VAL A 12 7.71 -9.14 12.97
N PRO A 13 6.81 -10.06 13.40
CA PRO A 13 7.21 -11.38 13.88
C PRO A 13 7.94 -12.23 12.83
N ALA A 14 7.73 -11.96 11.54
CA ALA A 14 8.43 -12.62 10.44
C ALA A 14 9.76 -11.92 10.06
N GLY A 15 10.14 -10.85 10.77
CA GLY A 15 11.31 -10.03 10.44
C GLY A 15 11.13 -9.14 9.21
N ASP A 16 9.88 -8.92 8.77
CA ASP A 16 9.59 -8.11 7.59
C ASP A 16 9.25 -6.66 7.94
N VAL A 17 9.52 -5.74 7.01
CA VAL A 17 9.33 -4.30 7.18
C VAL A 17 7.85 -4.02 7.48
N PRO A 18 7.51 -3.26 8.54
CA PRO A 18 6.12 -3.05 8.96
C PRO A 18 5.38 -2.06 8.04
N VAL A 19 4.95 -2.56 6.89
CA VAL A 19 4.04 -1.88 5.98
C VAL A 19 2.72 -2.65 5.94
N GLY A 20 1.62 -1.91 6.01
CA GLY A 20 0.28 -2.47 6.01
C GLY A 20 -0.62 -1.68 5.09
N ALA A 21 -1.60 -2.35 4.49
CA ALA A 21 -2.52 -1.80 3.52
C ALA A 21 -3.95 -2.32 3.73
N VAL A 22 -4.92 -1.49 3.34
CA VAL A 22 -6.36 -1.79 3.37
C VAL A 22 -6.98 -1.32 2.06
N VAL A 23 -7.79 -2.16 1.44
CA VAL A 23 -8.61 -1.78 0.28
C VAL A 23 -10.05 -1.58 0.74
N LEU A 24 -10.57 -0.38 0.49
CA LEU A 24 -11.97 -0.01 0.73
C LEU A 24 -12.73 -0.04 -0.58
N GLY A 25 -13.95 -0.56 -0.55
CA GLY A 25 -14.91 -0.48 -1.65
C GLY A 25 -15.46 0.93 -1.85
N PRO A 26 -16.21 1.17 -2.95
CA PRO A 26 -16.80 2.48 -3.23
C PRO A 26 -17.78 2.99 -2.16
N ASP A 27 -18.39 2.07 -1.42
CA ASP A 27 -19.30 2.30 -0.29
C ASP A 27 -18.57 2.47 1.05
N GLY A 28 -17.24 2.40 1.05
CA GLY A 28 -16.40 2.51 2.24
C GLY A 28 -16.25 1.21 3.03
N ARG A 29 -16.83 0.08 2.59
CA ARG A 29 -16.63 -1.22 3.25
C ARG A 29 -15.19 -1.69 3.06
N ILE A 30 -14.64 -2.39 4.05
CA ILE A 30 -13.33 -3.04 3.89
C ILE A 30 -13.50 -4.27 3.01
N LEU A 31 -12.79 -4.30 1.88
CA LEU A 31 -12.76 -5.46 0.97
C LEU A 31 -11.63 -6.41 1.34
N ALA A 32 -10.45 -5.87 1.66
CA ALA A 32 -9.30 -6.69 2.01
C ALA A 32 -8.27 -5.90 2.81
N THR A 33 -7.41 -6.65 3.51
CA THR A 33 -6.21 -6.13 4.16
C THR A 33 -4.97 -6.89 3.68
N GLY A 34 -3.82 -6.24 3.80
CA GLY A 34 -2.51 -6.82 3.50
C GLY A 34 -1.44 -6.20 4.37
N TYR A 35 -0.35 -6.91 4.54
CA TYR A 35 0.90 -6.42 5.11
C TYR A 35 2.05 -7.03 4.32
N ASN A 36 3.28 -6.56 4.55
CA ASN A 36 4.43 -7.17 3.91
C ASN A 36 4.57 -8.63 4.36
N GLU A 37 4.58 -9.52 3.38
CA GLU A 37 4.67 -10.97 3.56
C GLU A 37 5.91 -11.54 2.84
N ARG A 38 6.85 -10.68 2.40
CA ARG A 38 8.06 -11.05 1.66
C ARG A 38 8.87 -12.10 2.41
N GLU A 39 9.20 -11.85 3.67
CA GLU A 39 9.99 -12.82 4.47
C GLU A 39 9.18 -14.07 4.80
N ALA A 40 7.89 -13.90 5.09
CA ALA A 40 7.02 -15.00 5.48
C ALA A 40 6.75 -16.01 4.33
N THR A 41 6.70 -15.53 3.09
CA THR A 41 6.36 -16.37 1.92
C THR A 41 7.51 -16.56 0.94
N GLY A 42 8.63 -15.85 1.11
CA GLY A 42 9.73 -15.83 0.14
C GLY A 42 9.35 -15.21 -1.21
N ASP A 43 8.27 -14.41 -1.28
CA ASP A 43 7.78 -13.79 -2.50
C ASP A 43 8.26 -12.32 -2.57
N PRO A 44 9.14 -11.95 -3.52
CA PRO A 44 9.66 -10.59 -3.63
C PRO A 44 8.58 -9.56 -3.99
N THR A 45 7.40 -9.99 -4.43
CA THR A 45 6.28 -9.12 -4.78
C THR A 45 5.23 -8.99 -3.68
N ALA A 46 5.39 -9.71 -2.56
CA ALA A 46 4.43 -9.73 -1.44
C ALA A 46 4.52 -8.48 -0.55
N HIS A 47 4.48 -7.31 -1.18
CA HIS A 47 4.30 -6.03 -0.52
C HIS A 47 2.84 -5.86 -0.09
N ALA A 48 2.61 -5.11 0.99
CA ALA A 48 1.29 -4.88 1.57
C ALA A 48 0.22 -4.48 0.54
N GLU A 49 0.55 -3.57 -0.39
CA GLU A 49 -0.36 -3.09 -1.42
C GLU A 49 -0.73 -4.19 -2.39
N VAL A 50 0.26 -4.94 -2.89
CA VAL A 50 0.05 -6.04 -3.83
C VAL A 50 -0.79 -7.14 -3.19
N VAL A 51 -0.47 -7.50 -1.94
CA VAL A 51 -1.22 -8.49 -1.16
C VAL A 51 -2.68 -8.04 -0.98
N ALA A 52 -2.91 -6.79 -0.57
CA ALA A 52 -4.26 -6.26 -0.35
C ALA A 52 -5.06 -6.16 -1.66
N LEU A 53 -4.44 -5.74 -2.77
CA LEU A 53 -5.08 -5.67 -4.10
C LEU A 53 -5.45 -7.07 -4.60
N ARG A 54 -4.56 -8.06 -4.48
CA ARG A 54 -4.84 -9.46 -4.86
C ARG A 54 -6.02 -10.03 -4.08
N ARG A 55 -6.06 -9.79 -2.77
CA ARG A 55 -7.16 -10.24 -1.89
C ARG A 55 -8.47 -9.53 -2.22
N ALA A 56 -8.44 -8.21 -2.47
CA ALA A 56 -9.64 -7.47 -2.87
C ALA A 56 -10.19 -7.94 -4.23
N ALA A 57 -9.31 -8.21 -5.19
CA ALA A 57 -9.70 -8.77 -6.49
C ALA A 57 -10.33 -10.16 -6.35
N ALA A 58 -9.77 -11.01 -5.47
CA ALA A 58 -10.33 -12.33 -5.18
C ALA A 58 -11.71 -12.22 -4.51
N GLU A 59 -11.89 -11.32 -3.54
CA GLU A 59 -13.16 -11.05 -2.86
C GLU A 59 -14.26 -10.60 -3.85
N LEU A 60 -13.91 -9.76 -4.82
CA LEU A 60 -14.85 -9.28 -5.83
C LEU A 60 -15.02 -10.21 -7.04
N GLY A 61 -14.13 -11.19 -7.21
CA GLY A 61 -14.08 -12.05 -8.41
C GLY A 61 -13.70 -11.31 -9.69
N GLU A 62 -13.04 -10.15 -9.59
CA GLU A 62 -12.68 -9.28 -10.73
C GLU A 62 -11.35 -8.58 -10.44
N TRP A 63 -10.52 -8.38 -11.47
CA TRP A 63 -9.19 -7.76 -11.31
C TRP A 63 -9.24 -6.23 -11.31
N ARG A 64 -10.28 -5.64 -11.92
CA ARG A 64 -10.53 -4.20 -11.84
C ARG A 64 -11.21 -3.86 -10.53
N LEU A 65 -10.69 -2.85 -9.84
CA LEU A 65 -11.20 -2.34 -8.57
C LEU A 65 -11.72 -0.90 -8.71
N PRO A 66 -12.67 -0.63 -9.63
CA PRO A 66 -13.14 0.73 -9.88
C PRO A 66 -13.78 1.33 -8.62
N GLY A 67 -13.52 2.60 -8.37
CA GLY A 67 -14.04 3.31 -7.19
C GLY A 67 -13.40 2.90 -5.85
N CYS A 68 -12.57 1.87 -5.82
CA CYS A 68 -11.92 1.43 -4.60
C CYS A 68 -10.82 2.41 -4.16
N THR A 69 -10.58 2.48 -2.86
CA THR A 69 -9.50 3.25 -2.24
C THR A 69 -8.51 2.31 -1.57
N LEU A 70 -7.23 2.38 -1.96
CA LEU A 70 -6.16 1.71 -1.23
C LEU A 70 -5.57 2.67 -0.18
N VAL A 71 -5.46 2.21 1.07
CA VAL A 71 -4.84 2.96 2.16
C VAL A 71 -3.59 2.19 2.62
N VAL A 72 -2.40 2.80 2.62
CA VAL A 72 -1.14 2.13 2.96
C VAL A 72 -0.27 2.97 3.90
N THR A 73 0.47 2.37 4.82
CA THR A 73 1.23 3.12 5.83
C THR A 73 2.44 3.85 5.27
N LEU A 74 3.06 3.35 4.20
CA LEU A 74 4.23 3.93 3.54
C LEU A 74 3.91 4.25 2.07
N GLU A 75 4.55 5.27 1.51
CA GLU A 75 4.44 5.61 0.09
C GLU A 75 4.75 4.39 -0.81
N PRO A 76 3.90 4.08 -1.82
CA PRO A 76 4.13 2.95 -2.70
C PRO A 76 5.42 3.05 -3.50
N CYS A 77 6.17 1.95 -3.60
CA CYS A 77 7.31 1.83 -4.50
C CYS A 77 6.87 1.72 -5.97
N VAL A 78 7.82 1.71 -6.93
CA VAL A 78 7.54 1.63 -8.38
C VAL A 78 6.64 0.43 -8.74
N MET A 79 6.89 -0.75 -8.15
CA MET A 79 6.09 -1.95 -8.37
C MET A 79 4.64 -1.74 -7.92
N CYS A 80 4.45 -1.26 -6.70
CA CYS A 80 3.13 -1.08 -6.11
C CYS A 80 2.37 0.06 -6.80
N ALA A 81 3.04 1.16 -7.15
CA ALA A 81 2.49 2.23 -7.98
C ALA A 81 1.98 1.71 -9.34
N GLY A 82 2.74 0.84 -10.00
CA GLY A 82 2.30 0.14 -11.21
C GLY A 82 1.08 -0.74 -10.96
N ALA A 83 1.04 -1.48 -9.84
CA ALA A 83 -0.09 -2.31 -9.45
C ALA A 83 -1.37 -1.50 -9.18
N LEU A 84 -1.26 -0.30 -8.59
CA LEU A 84 -2.39 0.62 -8.40
C LEU A 84 -2.98 1.06 -9.76
N VAL A 85 -2.10 1.42 -10.71
CA VAL A 85 -2.53 1.80 -12.06
C VAL A 85 -3.23 0.63 -12.76
N GLN A 86 -2.66 -0.57 -12.67
CA GLN A 86 -3.17 -1.75 -13.34
C GLN A 86 -4.48 -2.26 -12.71
N SER A 87 -4.64 -2.18 -11.40
CA SER A 87 -5.88 -2.58 -10.70
C SER A 87 -7.03 -1.58 -10.85
N ARG A 88 -6.78 -0.39 -11.42
CA ARG A 88 -7.81 0.65 -11.65
C ARG A 88 -8.47 1.18 -10.37
N VAL A 89 -7.77 1.12 -9.23
CA VAL A 89 -8.24 1.77 -8.00
C VAL A 89 -8.45 3.26 -8.22
N ALA A 90 -9.49 3.85 -7.66
CA ALA A 90 -9.77 5.28 -7.86
C ALA A 90 -8.82 6.17 -7.07
N ARG A 91 -8.34 5.69 -5.91
CA ARG A 91 -7.56 6.49 -4.97
C ARG A 91 -6.52 5.65 -4.25
N VAL A 92 -5.37 6.25 -3.99
CA VAL A 92 -4.38 5.80 -3.01
C VAL A 92 -4.24 6.85 -1.90
N VAL A 93 -4.25 6.40 -0.65
CA VAL A 93 -4.03 7.20 0.55
C VAL A 93 -2.82 6.62 1.27
N TYR A 94 -1.77 7.40 1.48
CA TYR A 94 -0.61 6.91 2.22
C TYR A 94 -0.20 7.78 3.41
N GLY A 95 0.54 7.15 4.32
CA GLY A 95 1.00 7.74 5.57
C GLY A 95 2.32 8.48 5.41
N ALA A 96 3.42 7.77 5.68
CA ALA A 96 4.78 8.32 5.56
C ALA A 96 5.25 8.35 4.09
N ASP A 97 6.08 9.33 3.76
CA ASP A 97 6.80 9.38 2.49
C ASP A 97 7.96 8.36 2.48
N ASP A 98 8.32 7.87 1.29
CA ASP A 98 9.50 7.01 1.10
C ASP A 98 10.52 7.72 0.21
N GLU A 99 11.48 8.40 0.84
CA GLU A 99 12.54 9.15 0.14
C GLU A 99 13.49 8.25 -0.67
N LYS A 100 13.51 6.93 -0.43
CA LYS A 100 14.45 5.99 -1.04
C LYS A 100 13.84 5.17 -2.17
N ALA A 101 12.53 4.93 -2.16
CA ALA A 101 11.86 4.09 -3.15
C ALA A 101 10.50 4.61 -3.62
N GLY A 102 9.99 5.70 -3.04
CA GLY A 102 8.65 6.22 -3.27
C GLY A 102 8.39 6.62 -4.73
N ALA A 103 7.27 6.13 -5.27
CA ALA A 103 6.87 6.33 -6.66
C ALA A 103 5.50 7.02 -6.80
N ALA A 104 5.03 7.71 -5.75
CA ALA A 104 3.81 8.51 -5.72
C ALA A 104 4.06 9.96 -5.24
N GLY A 105 5.27 10.47 -5.49
CA GLY A 105 5.67 11.84 -5.19
C GLY A 105 7.14 12.04 -4.78
N SER A 106 7.81 11.03 -4.22
CA SER A 106 9.18 11.20 -3.70
C SER A 106 10.28 11.10 -4.77
N LEU A 107 10.62 9.89 -5.24
CA LEU A 107 11.60 9.72 -6.32
C LEU A 107 10.93 9.75 -7.70
N TRP A 108 9.75 9.15 -7.78
CA TRP A 108 8.93 9.12 -8.99
C TRP A 108 7.51 9.55 -8.65
N ASP A 109 6.77 10.02 -9.65
CA ASP A 109 5.32 10.20 -9.56
C ASP A 109 4.65 9.39 -10.68
N LEU A 110 4.79 8.06 -10.59
CA LEU A 110 4.35 7.14 -11.63
C LEU A 110 2.82 7.18 -11.77
N VAL A 111 2.10 7.20 -10.65
CA VAL A 111 0.63 7.18 -10.61
C VAL A 111 -0.02 8.42 -11.23
N ARG A 112 0.73 9.52 -11.41
CA ARG A 112 0.26 10.74 -12.09
C ARG A 112 0.84 10.94 -13.50
N ASP A 113 1.60 9.98 -14.02
CA ASP A 113 2.15 10.09 -15.37
C ASP A 113 1.03 10.16 -16.43
N ARG A 114 1.07 11.21 -17.25
CA ARG A 114 0.05 11.53 -18.27
C ARG A 114 0.00 10.49 -19.40
N ARG A 115 1.06 9.72 -19.59
CA ARG A 115 1.16 8.66 -20.61
C ARG A 115 0.42 7.39 -20.22
N LEU A 116 0.12 7.21 -18.93
CA LEU A 116 -0.62 6.05 -18.44
C LEU A 116 -2.12 6.21 -18.69
N ASN A 117 -2.81 5.08 -18.86
CA ASN A 117 -4.23 5.02 -19.17
C ASN A 117 -5.16 5.16 -17.95
N HIS A 118 -4.61 5.11 -16.74
CA HIS A 118 -5.33 5.30 -15.48
C HIS A 118 -4.45 6.06 -14.49
N ARG A 119 -5.05 6.95 -13.70
CA ARG A 119 -4.35 7.82 -12.75
C ARG A 119 -5.18 7.92 -11.48
N PRO A 120 -4.88 7.15 -10.41
CA PRO A 120 -5.59 7.27 -9.15
C PRO A 120 -5.35 8.65 -8.52
N GLU A 121 -6.35 9.14 -7.79
CA GLU A 121 -6.14 10.27 -6.87
C GLU A 121 -5.12 9.86 -5.79
N VAL A 122 -4.23 10.77 -5.42
CA VAL A 122 -3.21 10.53 -4.39
C VAL A 122 -3.44 11.48 -3.23
N VAL A 123 -3.70 10.90 -2.05
CA VAL A 123 -3.77 11.60 -0.76
C VAL A 123 -2.58 11.14 0.07
N ARG A 124 -1.81 12.09 0.61
CA ARG A 124 -0.57 11.80 1.32
C ARG A 124 -0.58 12.37 2.74
N GLY A 125 0.29 11.85 3.60
CA GLY A 125 0.51 12.39 4.94
C GLY A 125 -0.51 11.98 6.00
N VAL A 126 -1.38 10.99 5.74
CA VAL A 126 -2.42 10.60 6.71
C VAL A 126 -1.79 9.80 7.85
N LEU A 127 -1.75 10.37 9.06
CA LEU A 127 -1.02 9.81 10.21
C LEU A 127 0.46 9.53 9.90
N ALA A 128 1.11 10.41 9.12
CA ALA A 128 2.49 10.26 8.68
C ALA A 128 3.45 9.93 9.84
N ASP A 129 3.41 10.71 10.92
CA ASP A 129 4.31 10.50 12.05
C ASP A 129 4.14 9.12 12.71
N ALA A 130 2.91 8.60 12.77
CA ALA A 130 2.66 7.28 13.34
C ALA A 130 3.20 6.18 12.42
N CYS A 131 3.06 6.34 11.12
CA CYS A 131 3.59 5.41 10.12
C CYS A 131 5.13 5.42 10.11
N ALA A 132 5.75 6.60 10.16
CA ALA A 132 7.19 6.77 10.19
C ALA A 132 7.81 6.23 11.49
N ARG A 133 7.16 6.44 12.65
CA ARG A 133 7.60 5.87 13.92
C ARG A 133 7.68 4.35 13.88
N GLN A 134 6.65 3.68 13.38
CA GLN A 134 6.63 2.22 13.30
C GLN A 134 7.79 1.65 12.45
N LEU A 135 8.14 2.31 11.35
CA LEU A 135 9.31 1.96 10.55
C LEU A 135 10.62 2.22 11.31
N THR A 136 10.73 3.37 11.96
CA THR A 136 11.93 3.78 12.72
C THR A 136 12.20 2.83 13.89
N ASP A 137 11.16 2.43 14.60
CA ASP A 137 11.25 1.50 15.74
C ASP A 137 11.70 0.12 15.26
N PHE A 138 11.15 -0.39 14.15
CA PHE A 138 11.56 -1.67 13.57
C PHE A 138 13.05 -1.70 13.19
N PHE A 139 13.57 -0.66 12.53
CA PHE A 139 14.99 -0.62 12.14
C PHE A 139 15.95 -0.32 13.29
N ARG A 140 15.45 0.19 14.43
CA ARG A 140 16.27 0.37 15.63
C ARG A 140 16.57 -0.96 16.32
N ASP A 141 15.63 -1.89 16.23
CA ASP A 141 15.68 -3.20 16.91
C ASP A 141 16.32 -4.31 16.04
N LEU A 142 16.80 -3.97 14.83
CA LEU A 142 17.45 -4.87 13.86
C LEU A 142 18.98 -4.84 13.98
#